data_AF-A0AAW0Z6C4-F1
#
_entry.id   AF-A0AAW0Z6C4-F1
#
_cell.length_a   1.000
_cell.length_b   1.000
_cell.length_c   1.000
_cell.angle_alpha   90.00
_cell.angle_beta   90.00
_cell.angle_gamma   90.00
#
_symmetry.space_group_name_H-M   'P 1'
#
loop_
_entity.id
_entity.type
_entity.pdbx_description
1 polymer ?
#
loop_
_entity_poly.entity_id
_entity_poly.type
_entity_poly.pdbx_seq_one_letter_code
_entity_poly.pdbx_strand_id
1 'polypeptide(L)'
;MPLHNPFWEIIEPHLVSLGLYTVEDPTYGRWLLPPHPPHLTLINDPDVTHHYRRVFLPPYSAFKSKQEAYDSTQIIHAEDVKLVKEELETGVRLGGRWVFYSTWEMEHEPKGGWEGGGRGRGRDLVLIHGLSDYGLRYAPHVPYFLRCGFRVITPDLPSNDIAHGRNQRKVFLSGASMGGWTVLYYLLKYPPTSSPEVVVSQAAVADVEPPQEGWGKGYGQVERPRKDEKTRIQVAGAFVLCPMVEALCYHAWLRVGTGLALLEGMVELERRAEEINVPIRLVHGNADRATSHLGTLRLFDRLPNPDKEIEIYDGYEHIMLKVGSDQADDEKRQRVLADWKSWLLQRC
;
A
#
# COMPACT_ATOMS: atom_id res chain seq x y z
N MET A 1 23.00 4.41 16.27
CA MET A 1 22.38 5.65 15.76
C MET A 1 21.61 6.32 16.88
N PRO A 2 21.54 7.65 16.96
CA PRO A 2 20.83 8.37 18.02
C PRO A 2 19.32 8.34 17.75
N LEU A 3 18.71 7.15 17.71
CA LEU A 3 17.26 6.96 17.56
C LEU A 3 16.44 7.39 18.79
N HIS A 4 17.06 8.11 19.73
CA HIS A 4 16.48 8.46 21.02
C HIS A 4 16.80 9.90 21.46
N ASN A 5 17.40 10.73 20.60
CA ASN A 5 17.57 12.15 20.91
C ASN A 5 16.48 12.96 20.19
N PRO A 6 15.42 13.43 20.90
CA PRO A 6 14.34 14.20 20.29
C PRO A 6 14.84 15.50 19.64
N PHE A 7 15.97 16.06 20.08
CA PHE A 7 16.58 17.21 19.41
C PHE A 7 17.15 16.84 18.04
N TRP A 8 17.72 15.63 17.88
CA TRP A 8 18.23 15.19 16.59
C TRP A 8 17.11 15.02 15.58
N GLU A 9 15.97 14.46 15.97
CA GLU A 9 14.81 14.32 15.07
C GLU A 9 14.25 15.67 14.57
N ILE A 10 14.42 16.74 15.35
CA ILE A 10 14.05 18.10 14.95
C ILE A 10 15.11 18.71 14.03
N ILE A 11 16.40 18.51 14.33
CA ILE A 11 17.51 19.20 13.66
C ILE A 11 17.90 18.52 12.34
N GLU A 12 17.92 17.19 12.30
CA GLU A 12 18.37 16.38 11.16
C GLU A 12 17.66 16.74 9.84
N PRO A 13 16.31 16.89 9.78
CA PRO A 13 15.64 17.27 8.54
C PRO A 13 16.12 18.60 7.96
N HIS A 14 16.49 19.55 8.82
CA HIS A 14 17.03 20.84 8.40
C HIS A 14 18.47 20.72 7.92
N LEU A 15 19.30 19.94 8.61
CA LEU A 15 20.68 19.67 8.17
C LEU A 15 20.72 18.96 6.82
N VAL A 16 19.86 17.94 6.63
CA VAL A 16 19.71 17.25 5.34
C VAL A 16 19.23 18.22 4.26
N SER A 17 18.22 19.05 4.56
CA SER A 17 17.69 20.02 3.60
C SER A 17 18.69 21.10 3.21
N LEU A 18 19.67 21.42 4.07
CA LEU A 18 20.75 22.36 3.81
C LEU A 18 21.98 21.69 3.18
N GLY A 19 21.96 20.37 2.96
CA GLY A 19 23.11 19.61 2.48
C GLY A 19 24.26 19.49 3.48
N LEU A 20 24.00 19.79 4.76
CA LEU A 20 24.97 19.75 5.86
C LEU A 20 25.10 18.37 6.51
N TYR A 21 24.18 17.45 6.18
CA TYR A 21 24.18 16.07 6.67
C TYR A 21 23.59 15.13 5.64
N THR A 22 24.22 13.96 5.46
CA THR A 22 23.70 12.87 4.63
C THR A 22 23.32 11.72 5.53
N VAL A 23 22.07 11.26 5.42
CA VAL A 23 21.58 10.11 6.18
C VAL A 23 22.26 8.85 5.64
N GLU A 24 23.02 8.16 6.49
CA GLU A 24 23.74 6.92 6.11
C GLU A 24 22.80 5.74 5.88
N ASP A 25 21.73 5.66 6.68
CA ASP A 25 20.67 4.65 6.53
C ASP A 25 19.30 5.36 6.47
N PRO A 26 18.76 5.59 5.26
CA PRO A 26 17.43 6.18 5.06
C PRO A 26 16.28 5.41 5.70
N THR A 27 16.51 4.15 6.10
CA THR A 27 15.53 3.30 6.81
C THR A 27 15.62 3.43 8.32
N TYR A 28 16.58 4.20 8.82
CA TYR A 28 16.83 4.42 10.24
C TYR A 28 17.00 3.11 11.03
N GLY A 29 17.84 2.21 10.51
CA GLY A 29 18.18 0.93 11.13
C GLY A 29 17.22 -0.21 10.81
N ARG A 30 16.11 0.05 10.11
CA ARG A 30 15.11 -0.98 9.81
C ARG A 30 15.58 -1.99 8.77
N TRP A 31 16.45 -1.58 7.85
CA TRP A 31 16.91 -2.42 6.74
C TRP A 31 17.60 -3.71 7.19
N LEU A 32 18.36 -3.62 8.29
CA LEU A 32 19.17 -4.72 8.81
C LEU A 32 18.49 -5.45 9.99
N LEU A 33 17.22 -5.15 10.26
CA LEU A 33 16.49 -5.89 11.29
C LEU A 33 16.31 -7.35 10.84
N PRO A 34 16.57 -8.32 11.74
CA PRO A 34 16.30 -9.70 11.41
C PRO A 34 14.80 -9.92 11.18
N PRO A 35 14.40 -10.90 10.36
CA PRO A 35 13.00 -11.24 10.19
C PRO A 35 12.36 -11.56 11.55
N HIS A 36 11.18 -10.98 11.79
CA HIS A 36 10.40 -11.26 12.98
C HIS A 36 10.06 -12.77 13.03
N PRO A 37 10.29 -13.49 14.14
CA PRO A 37 10.26 -14.96 14.14
C PRO A 37 8.97 -15.61 13.60
N PRO A 38 7.76 -15.09 13.89
CA PRO A 38 6.52 -15.56 13.28
C PRO A 38 6.48 -15.52 11.74
N HIS A 39 7.28 -14.67 11.10
CA HIS A 39 7.33 -14.58 9.63
C HIS A 39 8.21 -15.68 9.04
N LEU A 40 9.12 -16.26 9.82
CA LEU A 40 10.06 -17.29 9.37
C LEU A 40 9.34 -18.55 8.88
N THR A 41 8.19 -18.89 9.47
CA THR A 41 7.38 -20.02 9.01
C THR A 41 6.96 -19.87 7.56
N LEU A 42 6.62 -18.65 7.13
CA LEU A 42 6.25 -18.37 5.75
C LEU A 42 7.49 -18.21 4.85
N ILE A 43 8.52 -17.51 5.33
CA ILE A 43 9.77 -17.28 4.58
C ILE A 43 10.48 -18.59 4.24
N ASN A 44 10.44 -19.56 5.16
CA ASN A 44 11.12 -20.84 5.02
C ASN A 44 10.20 -21.94 4.47
N ASP A 45 8.98 -21.61 4.07
CA ASP A 45 8.06 -22.59 3.47
C ASP A 45 8.59 -22.96 2.07
N PRO A 46 8.96 -24.23 1.82
CA PRO A 46 9.54 -24.65 0.54
C PRO A 46 8.55 -24.57 -0.62
N ASP A 47 7.24 -24.51 -0.33
CA ASP A 47 6.19 -24.40 -1.35
C ASP A 47 5.91 -22.92 -1.73
N VAL A 48 6.54 -21.96 -1.05
CA VAL A 48 6.34 -20.53 -1.25
C VAL A 48 7.60 -19.86 -1.79
N THR A 49 7.49 -19.30 -2.99
CA THR A 49 8.50 -18.40 -3.54
C THR A 49 8.37 -17.02 -2.90
N HIS A 50 9.45 -16.50 -2.34
CA HIS A 50 9.49 -15.19 -1.70
C HIS A 50 10.70 -14.37 -2.15
N HIS A 51 10.45 -13.10 -2.49
CA HIS A 51 11.49 -12.14 -2.83
C HIS A 51 11.29 -10.84 -2.07
N TYR A 52 12.37 -10.32 -1.50
CA TYR A 52 12.46 -8.93 -1.09
C TYR A 52 12.95 -8.09 -2.27
N ARG A 53 12.30 -6.95 -2.48
CA ARG A 53 12.60 -6.06 -3.60
C ARG A 53 12.57 -4.62 -3.16
N ARG A 54 13.26 -3.76 -3.92
CA ARG A 54 13.08 -2.32 -3.82
C ARG A 54 13.05 -1.64 -5.17
N VAL A 55 12.35 -0.52 -5.24
CA VAL A 55 12.41 0.41 -6.39
C VAL A 55 12.89 1.77 -5.95
N PHE A 56 13.66 2.41 -6.81
CA PHE A 56 14.25 3.72 -6.56
C PHE A 56 13.44 4.80 -7.24
N LEU A 57 13.19 5.86 -6.49
CA LEU A 57 12.61 7.11 -6.97
C LEU A 57 13.76 8.10 -7.24
N PRO A 58 13.61 9.03 -8.20
CA PRO A 58 14.63 10.05 -8.42
C PRO A 58 14.93 10.81 -7.11
N PRO A 59 16.19 11.19 -6.86
CA PRO A 59 16.54 11.94 -5.64
C PRO A 59 15.79 13.27 -5.58
N TYR A 60 15.61 13.83 -4.38
CA TYR A 60 14.94 15.14 -4.23
C TYR A 60 15.63 16.25 -5.03
N SER A 61 16.95 16.17 -5.22
CA SER A 61 17.75 17.11 -6.01
C SER A 61 17.43 17.11 -7.50
N ALA A 62 16.73 16.07 -8.01
CA ALA A 62 16.29 16.02 -9.40
C ALA A 62 15.05 16.90 -9.67
N PHE A 63 14.45 17.47 -8.62
CA PHE A 63 13.21 18.25 -8.70
C PHE A 63 13.41 19.67 -8.18
N LYS A 64 12.60 20.60 -8.67
CA LYS A 64 12.63 22.01 -8.23
C LYS A 64 12.02 22.18 -6.85
N SER A 65 11.14 21.26 -6.45
CA SER A 65 10.50 21.28 -5.13
C SER A 65 10.28 19.87 -4.59
N LYS A 66 10.14 19.75 -3.25
CA LYS A 66 9.74 18.49 -2.61
C LYS A 66 8.36 18.01 -3.08
N GLN A 67 7.46 18.95 -3.37
CA GLN A 67 6.12 18.63 -3.86
C GLN A 67 6.17 17.91 -5.21
N GLU A 68 6.92 18.46 -6.17
CA GLU A 68 7.16 17.82 -7.48
C GLU A 68 7.78 16.41 -7.32
N ALA A 69 8.67 16.25 -6.34
CA ALA A 69 9.26 14.98 -6.00
C ALA A 69 8.28 13.98 -5.35
N TYR A 70 7.24 14.44 -4.65
CA TYR A 70 6.16 13.62 -4.09
C TYR A 70 5.12 13.24 -5.12
N ASP A 71 4.87 14.12 -6.10
CA ASP A 71 3.92 13.90 -7.19
C ASP A 71 4.53 13.07 -8.34
N SER A 72 5.81 12.71 -8.25
CA SER A 72 6.48 11.88 -9.26
C SER A 72 6.27 10.41 -9.00
N THR A 73 5.82 9.69 -10.03
CA THR A 73 5.70 8.22 -10.06
C THR A 73 6.90 7.57 -10.77
N GLN A 74 7.90 8.36 -11.16
CA GLN A 74 9.06 7.88 -11.90
C GLN A 74 9.86 6.88 -11.07
N ILE A 75 10.24 5.77 -11.70
CA ILE A 75 11.15 4.78 -11.15
C ILE A 75 12.43 4.80 -11.98
N ILE A 76 13.57 4.92 -11.30
CA ILE A 76 14.89 5.04 -11.95
C ILE A 76 15.68 3.73 -11.91
N HIS A 77 15.39 2.85 -10.95
CA HIS A 77 16.05 1.57 -10.77
C HIS A 77 15.17 0.63 -9.95
N ALA A 78 15.35 -0.68 -10.12
CA ALA A 78 14.67 -1.70 -9.34
C ALA A 78 15.55 -2.93 -9.19
N GLU A 79 15.49 -3.57 -8.03
CA GLU A 79 16.32 -4.75 -7.76
C GLU A 79 15.72 -5.65 -6.68
N ASP A 80 16.16 -6.91 -6.70
CA ASP A 80 15.96 -7.85 -5.61
C ASP A 80 17.03 -7.60 -4.54
N VAL A 81 16.66 -7.77 -3.27
CA VAL A 81 17.53 -7.47 -2.13
C VAL A 81 17.61 -8.64 -1.16
N LYS A 82 18.70 -8.68 -0.40
CA LYS A 82 19.02 -9.68 0.62
C LYS A 82 19.06 -9.09 2.03
N LEU A 83 18.77 -7.79 2.17
CA LEU A 83 18.79 -7.06 3.44
C LEU A 83 20.18 -7.05 4.09
N VAL A 84 21.19 -6.73 3.27
CA VAL A 84 22.60 -6.64 3.71
C VAL A 84 23.08 -5.19 3.75
N LYS A 85 24.18 -4.93 4.45
CA LYS A 85 24.67 -3.56 4.70
C LYS A 85 25.11 -2.86 3.42
N GLU A 86 25.70 -3.59 2.47
CA GLU A 86 26.20 -3.08 1.19
C GLU A 86 25.07 -2.50 0.32
N GLU A 87 23.84 -2.95 0.53
CA GLU A 87 22.65 -2.45 -0.16
C GLU A 87 22.27 -1.04 0.34
N LEU A 88 22.57 -0.68 1.59
CA LEU A 88 22.35 0.69 2.08
C LEU A 88 23.25 1.68 1.34
N GLU A 89 24.53 1.36 1.22
CA GLU A 89 25.50 2.20 0.50
C GLU A 89 25.11 2.35 -0.97
N THR A 90 24.72 1.25 -1.62
CA THR A 90 24.23 1.27 -3.00
C THR A 90 22.97 2.09 -3.12
N GLY A 91 22.06 1.99 -2.14
CA GLY A 91 20.82 2.74 -2.16
C GLY A 91 21.02 4.25 -1.99
N VAL A 92 21.94 4.65 -1.10
CA VAL A 92 22.31 6.07 -0.93
C VAL A 92 22.96 6.63 -2.20
N ARG A 93 23.83 5.85 -2.87
CA ARG A 93 24.41 6.25 -4.16
C ARG A 93 23.35 6.46 -5.25
N LEU A 94 22.25 5.72 -5.20
CA LEU A 94 21.09 5.85 -6.10
C LEU A 94 20.08 6.92 -5.65
N GLY A 95 20.45 7.77 -4.69
CA GLY A 95 19.65 8.93 -4.28
C GLY A 95 18.91 8.79 -2.96
N GLY A 96 19.03 7.64 -2.28
CA GLY A 96 18.49 7.45 -0.92
C GLY A 96 16.96 7.44 -0.81
N ARG A 97 16.26 7.43 -1.94
CA ARG A 97 14.79 7.37 -2.02
C ARG A 97 14.40 6.06 -2.67
N TRP A 98 13.92 5.13 -1.86
CA TRP A 98 13.38 3.87 -2.36
C TRP A 98 12.14 3.43 -1.60
N VAL A 99 11.40 2.59 -2.28
CA VAL A 99 10.27 1.84 -1.76
C VAL A 99 10.71 0.39 -1.62
N PHE A 100 10.48 -0.19 -0.46
CA PHE A 100 10.70 -1.60 -0.19
C PHE A 100 9.39 -2.38 -0.28
N TYR A 101 9.44 -3.60 -0.78
CA TYR A 101 8.29 -4.50 -0.83
C TYR A 101 8.71 -5.96 -0.85
N SER A 102 7.80 -6.84 -0.46
CA SER A 102 7.99 -8.28 -0.67
C SER A 102 6.89 -8.88 -1.53
N THR A 103 7.27 -9.91 -2.28
CA THR A 103 6.37 -10.67 -3.16
C THR A 103 6.36 -12.13 -2.73
N TRP A 104 5.16 -12.70 -2.66
CA TRP A 104 4.92 -14.08 -2.23
C TRP A 104 4.06 -14.79 -3.28
N GLU A 105 4.46 -15.98 -3.71
CA GLU A 105 3.73 -16.76 -4.70
C GLU A 105 3.88 -18.26 -4.42
N MET A 106 2.79 -19.02 -4.60
CA MET A 106 2.87 -20.48 -4.71
C MET A 106 2.87 -20.81 -6.20
N GLU A 107 4.01 -21.26 -6.73
CA GLU A 107 4.14 -21.59 -8.16
C GLU A 107 3.50 -22.93 -8.51
N HIS A 108 3.52 -23.86 -7.56
CA HIS A 108 3.00 -25.21 -7.70
C HIS A 108 1.72 -25.38 -6.87
N GLU A 109 0.91 -26.36 -7.27
CA GLU A 109 -0.31 -26.67 -6.54
C GLU A 109 0.01 -27.19 -5.13
N PRO A 110 -0.55 -26.58 -4.06
CA PRO A 110 -0.26 -27.00 -2.70
C PRO A 110 -0.85 -28.38 -2.41
N LYS A 111 -0.29 -29.06 -1.42
CA LYS A 111 -0.82 -30.34 -0.94
C LYS A 111 -2.28 -30.18 -0.49
N GLY A 112 -3.19 -30.93 -1.13
CA GLY A 112 -4.63 -30.81 -0.91
C GLY A 112 -5.37 -30.04 -2.02
N GLY A 113 -4.65 -29.55 -3.03
CA GLY A 113 -5.20 -28.82 -4.16
C GLY A 113 -5.43 -27.35 -3.87
N TRP A 114 -5.72 -26.57 -4.91
CA TRP A 114 -6.02 -25.16 -4.76
C TRP A 114 -7.33 -24.91 -4.00
N GLU A 115 -7.29 -24.06 -2.98
CA GLU A 115 -8.50 -23.56 -2.36
C GLU A 115 -9.29 -22.67 -3.35
N GLY A 116 -10.62 -22.79 -3.36
CA GLY A 116 -11.46 -22.04 -4.29
C GLY A 116 -11.19 -22.37 -5.77
N GLY A 117 -10.56 -23.52 -6.07
CA GLY A 117 -10.23 -23.98 -7.42
C GLY A 117 -9.07 -23.24 -8.08
N GLY A 118 -8.26 -22.49 -7.30
CA GLY A 118 -7.11 -21.76 -7.84
C GLY A 118 -7.52 -20.55 -8.67
N ARG A 119 -8.74 -20.02 -8.47
CA ARG A 119 -9.25 -18.86 -9.20
C ARG A 119 -8.39 -17.60 -9.03
N GLY A 120 -7.59 -17.50 -7.97
CA GLY A 120 -6.64 -16.40 -7.77
C GLY A 120 -5.41 -16.45 -8.69
N ARG A 121 -5.16 -17.57 -9.38
CA ARG A 121 -3.99 -17.74 -10.25
C ARG A 121 -3.91 -16.66 -11.33
N GLY A 122 -2.71 -16.13 -11.55
CA GLY A 122 -2.47 -15.06 -12.51
C GLY A 122 -3.04 -13.70 -12.09
N ARG A 123 -3.37 -13.52 -10.81
CA ARG A 123 -3.86 -12.27 -10.22
C ARG A 123 -3.00 -11.87 -9.04
N ASP A 124 -2.89 -10.57 -8.83
CA ASP A 124 -2.10 -10.01 -7.75
C ASP A 124 -3.01 -9.44 -6.66
N LEU A 125 -2.60 -9.59 -5.41
CA LEU A 125 -3.21 -8.96 -4.25
C LEU A 125 -2.17 -8.08 -3.56
N VAL A 126 -2.38 -6.76 -3.59
CA VAL A 126 -1.52 -5.78 -2.93
C VAL A 126 -2.09 -5.45 -1.55
N LEU A 127 -1.31 -5.66 -0.49
CA LEU A 127 -1.72 -5.39 0.90
C LEU A 127 -0.97 -4.17 1.46
N ILE A 128 -1.71 -3.09 1.73
CA ILE A 128 -1.16 -1.82 2.21
C ILE A 128 -1.42 -1.67 3.72
N HIS A 129 -0.33 -1.57 4.49
CA HIS A 129 -0.38 -1.53 5.95
C HIS A 129 -0.84 -0.17 6.52
N GLY A 130 -1.21 -0.18 7.81
CA GLY A 130 -1.63 1.01 8.54
C GLY A 130 -0.47 1.91 9.00
N LEU A 131 -0.82 3.04 9.62
CA LEU A 131 0.15 3.98 10.17
C LEU A 131 0.97 3.31 11.29
N SER A 132 2.28 3.54 11.29
CA SER A 132 3.23 2.96 12.25
C SER A 132 3.35 1.42 12.19
N ASP A 133 2.93 0.82 11.07
CA ASP A 133 3.08 -0.60 10.76
C ASP A 133 4.02 -0.81 9.56
N TYR A 134 4.14 -2.05 9.07
CA TYR A 134 4.93 -2.43 7.90
C TYR A 134 4.31 -3.64 7.18
N GLY A 135 4.64 -3.85 5.91
CA GLY A 135 3.98 -4.80 5.02
C GLY A 135 3.99 -6.25 5.52
N LEU A 136 5.08 -6.68 6.16
CA LEU A 136 5.19 -8.05 6.69
C LEU A 136 4.28 -8.32 7.90
N ARG A 137 3.60 -7.32 8.47
CA ARG A 137 2.57 -7.57 9.47
C ARG A 137 1.44 -8.44 8.94
N TYR A 138 1.20 -8.42 7.63
CA TYR A 138 0.25 -9.30 6.95
C TYR A 138 0.75 -10.75 6.80
N ALA A 139 2.00 -11.08 7.12
CA ALA A 139 2.57 -12.42 6.91
C ALA A 139 1.71 -13.57 7.45
N PRO A 140 1.06 -13.48 8.64
CA PRO A 140 0.16 -14.54 9.12
C PRO A 140 -1.09 -14.78 8.25
N HIS A 141 -1.39 -13.86 7.33
CA HIS A 141 -2.58 -13.87 6.47
C HIS A 141 -2.24 -14.21 5.02
N VAL A 142 -1.00 -13.97 4.59
CA VAL A 142 -0.51 -14.27 3.23
C VAL A 142 -0.86 -15.71 2.79
N PRO A 143 -0.66 -16.78 3.60
CA PRO A 143 -0.99 -18.15 3.19
C PRO A 143 -2.44 -18.36 2.75
N TYR A 144 -3.41 -17.60 3.27
CA TYR A 144 -4.82 -17.72 2.90
C TYR A 144 -5.05 -17.36 1.43
N PHE A 145 -4.31 -16.37 0.94
CA PHE A 145 -4.42 -15.89 -0.43
C PHE A 145 -3.53 -16.70 -1.37
N LEU A 146 -2.34 -17.11 -0.92
CA LEU A 146 -1.46 -18.00 -1.69
C LEU A 146 -2.16 -19.32 -2.03
N ARG A 147 -2.84 -19.95 -1.06
CA ARG A 147 -3.60 -21.20 -1.30
C ARG A 147 -4.78 -21.05 -2.26
N CYS A 148 -5.23 -19.82 -2.52
CA CYS A 148 -6.21 -19.51 -3.55
C CYS A 148 -5.59 -19.24 -4.94
N GLY A 149 -4.25 -19.20 -5.02
CA GLY A 149 -3.48 -18.97 -6.23
C GLY A 149 -3.05 -17.52 -6.46
N PHE A 150 -3.34 -16.59 -5.56
CA PHE A 150 -2.89 -15.20 -5.71
C PHE A 150 -1.38 -15.08 -5.53
N ARG A 151 -0.76 -14.17 -6.28
CA ARG A 151 0.54 -13.60 -5.88
C ARG A 151 0.26 -12.43 -4.94
N VAL A 152 0.83 -12.47 -3.74
CA VAL A 152 0.63 -11.42 -2.73
C VAL A 152 1.82 -10.48 -2.73
N ILE A 153 1.56 -9.18 -2.77
CA ILE A 153 2.57 -8.13 -2.75
C ILE A 153 2.32 -7.28 -1.50
N THR A 154 3.30 -7.19 -0.61
CA THR A 154 3.20 -6.40 0.62
C THR A 154 4.23 -5.28 0.59
N PRO A 155 3.90 -4.12 0.00
CA PRO A 155 4.81 -2.99 -0.03
C PRO A 155 4.80 -2.21 1.28
N ASP A 156 5.94 -1.62 1.61
CA ASP A 156 6.04 -0.50 2.56
C ASP A 156 5.68 0.82 1.84
N LEU A 157 4.57 0.80 1.07
CA LEU A 157 4.10 1.70 -0.01
C LEU A 157 4.74 1.44 -1.40
N PRO A 158 4.03 1.67 -2.53
CA PRO A 158 4.05 0.75 -3.69
C PRO A 158 5.06 1.02 -4.83
N SER A 159 5.21 0.01 -5.71
CA SER A 159 6.07 -0.04 -6.89
C SER A 159 5.49 -0.84 -8.10
N ASN A 160 6.26 -0.85 -9.21
CA ASN A 160 5.95 -1.24 -10.60
C ASN A 160 6.32 -2.70 -11.01
N ASP A 161 5.46 -3.34 -11.82
CA ASP A 161 5.67 -4.67 -12.46
C ASP A 161 5.76 -4.63 -14.00
N ILE A 162 5.42 -3.51 -14.65
CA ILE A 162 5.17 -3.44 -16.10
C ILE A 162 6.48 -3.38 -16.93
N ALA A 163 7.56 -2.84 -16.37
CA ALA A 163 8.84 -2.65 -17.08
C ALA A 163 9.61 -3.95 -17.41
N HIS A 164 9.22 -5.10 -16.84
CA HIS A 164 9.92 -6.39 -17.03
C HIS A 164 9.24 -7.32 -18.06
N GLY A 165 8.37 -6.78 -18.92
CA GLY A 165 7.75 -7.56 -20.00
C GLY A 165 6.76 -8.64 -19.53
N ARG A 166 6.30 -8.58 -18.28
CA ARG A 166 5.20 -9.42 -17.79
C ARG A 166 3.88 -8.83 -18.24
N ASN A 167 3.01 -9.65 -18.85
CA ASN A 167 1.62 -9.27 -19.10
C ASN A 167 0.98 -8.80 -17.78
N GLN A 168 0.24 -7.70 -17.82
CA GLN A 168 -0.39 -7.15 -16.64
C GLN A 168 -1.40 -8.14 -16.06
N ARG A 169 -1.20 -8.54 -14.80
CA ARG A 169 -2.16 -9.32 -14.02
C ARG A 169 -3.28 -8.41 -13.53
N LYS A 170 -4.49 -8.96 -13.35
CA LYS A 170 -5.55 -8.25 -12.62
C LYS A 170 -5.07 -8.01 -11.18
N VAL A 171 -5.19 -6.77 -10.70
CA VAL A 171 -4.72 -6.39 -9.37
C VAL A 171 -5.90 -6.13 -8.44
N PHE A 172 -5.89 -6.76 -7.27
CA PHE A 172 -6.74 -6.39 -6.15
C PHE A 172 -5.95 -5.53 -5.16
N LEU A 173 -6.58 -4.49 -4.65
CA LEU A 173 -6.01 -3.63 -3.62
C LEU A 173 -6.68 -3.92 -2.28
N SER A 174 -5.90 -4.00 -1.21
CA SER A 174 -6.45 -4.07 0.13
C SER A 174 -5.60 -3.27 1.10
N GLY A 175 -6.25 -2.68 2.09
CA GLY A 175 -5.57 -1.96 3.14
C GLY A 175 -6.43 -1.80 4.38
N ALA A 176 -5.77 -1.69 5.52
CA ALA A 176 -6.41 -1.44 6.81
C ALA A 176 -6.03 -0.06 7.34
N SER A 177 -6.96 0.65 8.00
CA SER A 177 -6.69 1.94 8.66
C SER A 177 -6.13 2.97 7.67
N MET A 178 -4.95 3.56 7.95
CA MET A 178 -4.24 4.44 7.01
C MET A 178 -3.95 3.75 5.67
N GLY A 179 -3.65 2.45 5.64
CA GLY A 179 -3.47 1.69 4.40
C GLY A 179 -4.77 1.59 3.60
N GLY A 180 -5.90 1.49 4.29
CA GLY A 180 -7.23 1.56 3.67
C GLY A 180 -7.52 2.94 3.07
N TRP A 181 -7.15 4.00 3.79
CA TRP A 181 -7.19 5.37 3.25
C TRP A 181 -6.27 5.52 2.03
N THR A 182 -5.05 4.97 2.06
CA THR A 182 -4.11 4.99 0.94
C THR A 182 -4.68 4.28 -0.29
N VAL A 183 -5.35 3.14 -0.13
CA VAL A 183 -6.05 2.46 -1.24
C VAL A 183 -7.12 3.37 -1.84
N LEU A 184 -7.98 3.95 -1.01
CA LEU A 184 -9.05 4.84 -1.47
C LEU A 184 -8.49 6.09 -2.18
N TYR A 185 -7.46 6.69 -1.60
CA TYR A 185 -6.80 7.87 -2.16
C TYR A 185 -6.05 7.54 -3.46
N TYR A 186 -5.42 6.36 -3.54
CA TYR A 186 -4.83 5.85 -4.78
C TYR A 186 -5.90 5.71 -5.87
N LEU A 187 -7.03 5.08 -5.57
CA LEU A 187 -8.13 4.91 -6.53
C LEU A 187 -8.71 6.25 -6.99
N LEU A 188 -8.76 7.25 -6.10
CA LEU A 188 -9.19 8.60 -6.42
C LEU A 188 -8.23 9.32 -7.36
N LYS A 189 -6.91 9.23 -7.10
CA LYS A 189 -5.89 9.91 -7.90
C LYS A 189 -5.60 9.18 -9.21
N TYR A 190 -5.66 7.85 -9.18
CA TYR A 190 -5.37 6.96 -10.31
C TYR A 190 -6.56 6.05 -10.65
N PRO A 191 -7.70 6.61 -11.12
CA PRO A 191 -8.83 5.83 -11.61
C PRO A 191 -8.38 4.73 -12.60
N PRO A 192 -8.74 3.46 -12.39
CA PRO A 192 -8.21 2.37 -13.19
C PRO A 192 -8.66 2.43 -14.64
N THR A 193 -7.83 1.86 -15.52
CA THR A 193 -8.16 1.65 -16.93
C THR A 193 -9.29 0.62 -17.11
N SER A 194 -10.05 0.76 -18.19
CA SER A 194 -11.09 -0.19 -18.56
C SER A 194 -10.55 -1.47 -19.24
N SER A 195 -9.27 -1.51 -19.65
CA SER A 195 -8.69 -2.67 -20.37
C SER A 195 -7.18 -2.84 -20.09
N PRO A 196 -6.71 -4.06 -19.76
CA PRO A 196 -5.29 -4.36 -19.60
C PRO A 196 -4.50 -4.30 -20.92
N GLU A 197 -5.14 -4.48 -22.08
CA GLU A 197 -4.51 -4.35 -23.40
C GLU A 197 -4.11 -2.88 -23.70
N VAL A 198 -4.89 -1.91 -23.21
CA VAL A 198 -4.57 -0.48 -23.29
C VAL A 198 -3.34 -0.14 -22.44
N VAL A 199 -3.14 -0.86 -21.33
CA VAL A 199 -1.98 -0.68 -20.45
C VAL A 199 -0.71 -1.19 -21.11
N VAL A 200 -0.75 -2.41 -21.64
CA VAL A 200 0.43 -3.06 -22.26
C VAL A 200 0.90 -2.30 -23.52
N SER A 201 -0.03 -1.76 -24.31
CA SER A 201 0.32 -1.00 -25.53
C SER A 201 0.94 0.37 -25.27
N GLN A 202 0.80 0.92 -24.06
CA GLN A 202 1.31 2.25 -23.68
C GLN A 202 2.54 2.21 -22.76
N ALA A 203 2.86 1.03 -22.22
CA ALA A 203 3.93 0.77 -21.25
C ALA A 203 5.38 1.05 -21.74
N ALA A 204 5.60 1.15 -23.05
CA ALA A 204 6.94 1.28 -23.64
C ALA A 204 7.49 2.72 -23.67
N VAL A 205 6.73 3.72 -23.19
CA VAL A 205 7.09 5.13 -23.22
C VAL A 205 7.05 5.69 -21.79
N ALA A 206 8.13 6.34 -21.35
CA ALA A 206 8.19 6.97 -20.03
C ALA A 206 7.07 8.02 -19.87
N ASP A 207 6.48 8.09 -18.67
CA ASP A 207 5.45 9.08 -18.35
C ASP A 207 5.99 10.52 -18.43
N VAL A 208 5.09 11.43 -18.82
CA VAL A 208 5.33 12.81 -19.26
C VAL A 208 6.24 13.61 -18.31
N GLU A 209 7.01 14.54 -18.88
CA GLU A 209 7.83 15.51 -18.13
C GLU A 209 7.04 16.25 -17.03
N PRO A 210 7.65 16.51 -15.86
CA PRO A 210 6.98 17.19 -14.75
C PRO A 210 6.57 18.63 -15.09
N PRO A 211 5.50 19.16 -14.44
CA PRO A 211 4.96 20.49 -14.74
C PRO A 211 5.93 21.63 -14.39
N GLN A 212 5.78 22.78 -15.08
CA GLN A 212 6.59 23.99 -14.83
C GLN A 212 6.17 24.73 -13.54
N GLU A 213 7.09 25.54 -13.02
CA GLU A 213 7.02 26.26 -11.74
C GLU A 213 5.78 27.16 -11.60
N GLY A 214 5.15 27.15 -10.42
CA GLY A 214 4.00 28.02 -10.08
C GLY A 214 2.62 27.39 -10.25
N TRP A 215 2.53 26.17 -10.80
CA TRP A 215 1.30 25.38 -10.84
C TRP A 215 1.19 24.53 -9.56
N GLY A 216 0.64 25.12 -8.49
CA GLY A 216 0.32 24.40 -7.26
C GLY A 216 0.10 25.31 -6.05
N LYS A 217 -1.17 25.54 -5.68
CA LYS A 217 -1.57 26.25 -4.45
C LYS A 217 -2.32 25.30 -3.48
N GLY A 218 -1.72 24.14 -3.22
CA GLY A 218 -2.27 23.08 -2.33
C GLY A 218 -2.96 21.93 -3.07
N TYR A 219 -3.08 20.76 -2.41
CA TYR A 219 -3.51 19.46 -2.98
C TYR A 219 -4.77 19.50 -3.87
N GLY A 220 -5.69 20.44 -3.63
CA GLY A 220 -6.95 20.55 -4.37
C GLY A 220 -6.87 21.05 -5.83
N GLN A 221 -5.73 21.61 -6.28
CA GLN A 221 -5.58 22.15 -7.64
C GLN A 221 -4.27 21.76 -8.35
N VAL A 222 -3.60 20.69 -7.91
CA VAL A 222 -2.29 20.23 -8.44
C VAL A 222 -2.37 18.90 -9.18
N GLU A 223 -3.56 18.38 -9.45
CA GLU A 223 -3.64 17.20 -10.30
C GLU A 223 -3.07 17.53 -11.69
N ARG A 224 -2.07 16.76 -12.10
CA ARG A 224 -1.59 16.77 -13.49
C ARG A 224 -2.80 16.63 -14.42
N PRO A 225 -2.83 17.30 -15.58
CA PRO A 225 -3.87 17.06 -16.57
C PRO A 225 -3.91 15.56 -16.93
N ARG A 226 -4.95 14.85 -16.48
CA ARG A 226 -5.12 13.39 -16.62
C ARG A 226 -5.15 12.88 -18.08
N LYS A 227 -5.21 13.81 -19.04
CA LYS A 227 -5.30 13.53 -20.48
C LYS A 227 -4.01 12.94 -21.08
N ASP A 228 -2.86 13.18 -20.42
CA ASP A 228 -1.54 12.80 -20.95
C ASP A 228 -0.85 11.67 -20.14
N GLU A 229 -1.43 11.22 -19.02
CA GLU A 229 -0.92 10.08 -18.23
C GLU A 229 -1.13 8.77 -18.98
N LYS A 230 -0.05 8.01 -19.22
CA LYS A 230 -0.09 6.71 -19.90
C LYS A 230 0.11 5.61 -18.88
N THR A 231 -0.66 4.52 -19.01
CA THR A 231 -0.53 3.29 -18.22
C THR A 231 -1.08 3.41 -16.78
N ARG A 232 -2.28 2.87 -16.54
CA ARG A 232 -2.82 2.70 -15.18
C ARG A 232 -2.99 1.23 -14.87
N ILE A 233 -2.82 0.83 -13.60
CA ILE A 233 -3.05 -0.58 -13.28
C ILE A 233 -4.53 -0.93 -13.48
N GLN A 234 -4.82 -2.11 -14.03
CA GLN A 234 -6.18 -2.62 -14.00
C GLN A 234 -6.48 -3.11 -12.58
N VAL A 235 -7.25 -2.32 -11.84
CA VAL A 235 -7.75 -2.71 -10.53
C VAL A 235 -9.04 -3.50 -10.71
N ALA A 236 -9.01 -4.79 -10.33
CA ALA A 236 -10.17 -5.68 -10.36
C ALA A 236 -11.14 -5.43 -9.20
N GLY A 237 -10.64 -4.85 -8.11
CA GLY A 237 -11.45 -4.36 -7.01
C GLY A 237 -10.62 -4.02 -5.78
N ALA A 238 -11.27 -3.40 -4.79
CA ALA A 238 -10.66 -3.06 -3.52
C ALA A 238 -11.40 -3.64 -2.32
N PHE A 239 -10.68 -4.19 -1.35
CA PHE A 239 -11.21 -4.63 -0.06
C PHE A 239 -10.59 -3.79 1.06
N VAL A 240 -11.37 -2.96 1.73
CA VAL A 240 -10.84 -1.91 2.61
C VAL A 240 -11.36 -2.09 4.04
N LEU A 241 -10.44 -2.21 5.00
CA LEU A 241 -10.76 -2.47 6.41
C LEU A 241 -10.57 -1.21 7.28
N CYS A 242 -11.57 -0.86 8.08
CA CYS A 242 -11.58 0.28 9.01
C CYS A 242 -10.87 1.53 8.46
N PRO A 243 -11.21 2.02 7.26
CA PRO A 243 -10.42 3.07 6.61
C PRO A 243 -10.36 4.35 7.45
N MET A 244 -9.20 5.00 7.42
CA MET A 244 -8.99 6.29 8.10
C MET A 244 -9.60 7.45 7.29
N VAL A 245 -10.93 7.40 7.12
CA VAL A 245 -11.73 8.44 6.42
C VAL A 245 -12.31 9.45 7.39
N GLU A 246 -12.43 9.07 8.66
CA GLU A 246 -12.78 9.93 9.78
C GLU A 246 -12.09 9.39 11.04
N ALA A 247 -11.15 10.16 11.59
CA ALA A 247 -10.40 9.78 12.79
C ALA A 247 -11.16 10.25 14.05
N LEU A 248 -11.30 9.36 15.03
CA LEU A 248 -11.97 9.66 16.31
C LEU A 248 -10.97 10.06 17.39
N CYS A 249 -9.97 9.21 17.64
CA CYS A 249 -8.91 9.50 18.61
C CYS A 249 -7.59 8.85 18.19
N TYR A 250 -6.52 9.64 18.10
CA TYR A 250 -5.14 9.15 17.98
C TYR A 250 -4.34 9.64 19.19
N HIS A 251 -3.87 8.71 20.03
CA HIS A 251 -3.22 9.03 21.30
C HIS A 251 -1.68 8.94 21.27
N ALA A 252 -1.08 8.66 20.11
CA ALA A 252 0.36 8.56 19.96
C ALA A 252 0.98 9.86 19.42
N TRP A 253 2.30 9.95 19.51
CA TRP A 253 3.08 11.08 19.01
C TRP A 253 3.09 11.08 17.48
N LEU A 254 2.22 11.89 16.87
CA LEU A 254 2.18 12.11 15.43
C LEU A 254 2.96 13.38 15.06
N ARG A 255 3.83 13.30 14.05
CA ARG A 255 4.46 14.50 13.47
C ARG A 255 3.38 15.38 12.83
N VAL A 256 3.40 16.68 13.11
CA VAL A 256 2.40 17.65 12.62
C VAL A 256 2.26 17.57 11.09
N GLY A 257 3.37 17.45 10.36
CA GLY A 257 3.33 17.31 8.89
C GLY A 257 2.60 16.07 8.42
N THR A 258 2.76 14.92 9.11
CA THR A 258 2.01 13.70 8.81
C THR A 258 0.53 13.87 9.12
N GLY A 259 0.19 14.49 10.25
CA GLY A 259 -1.20 14.77 10.61
C GLY A 259 -1.90 15.69 9.61
N LEU A 260 -1.22 16.75 9.15
CA LEU A 260 -1.76 17.67 8.16
C LEU A 260 -1.97 16.99 6.80
N ALA A 261 -0.99 16.22 6.32
CA ALA A 261 -1.12 15.49 5.05
C ALA A 261 -2.27 14.47 5.08
N LEU A 262 -2.44 13.76 6.20
CA LEU A 262 -3.57 12.84 6.38
C LEU A 262 -4.92 13.60 6.39
N LEU A 263 -5.01 14.73 7.09
CA LEU A 263 -6.22 15.54 7.16
C LEU A 263 -6.59 16.12 5.78
N GLU A 264 -5.63 16.71 5.08
CA GLU A 264 -5.83 17.25 3.72
C GLU A 264 -6.29 16.15 2.77
N GLY A 265 -5.68 14.97 2.86
CA GLY A 265 -6.06 13.79 2.11
C GLY A 265 -7.46 13.27 2.42
N MET A 266 -7.88 13.27 3.69
CA MET A 266 -9.25 12.89 4.09
C MET A 266 -10.28 13.89 3.56
N VAL A 267 -10.02 15.19 3.69
CA VAL A 267 -10.91 16.25 3.18
C VAL A 267 -11.06 16.16 1.67
N GLU A 268 -9.97 15.89 0.95
CA GLU A 268 -10.02 15.71 -0.49
C GLU A 268 -10.78 14.43 -0.90
N LEU A 269 -10.50 13.32 -0.22
CA LEU A 269 -11.20 12.05 -0.44
C LEU A 269 -12.70 12.19 -0.20
N GLU A 270 -13.09 12.86 0.89
CA GLU A 270 -14.48 13.18 1.16
C GLU A 270 -15.06 14.03 0.04
N ARG A 271 -14.42 15.14 -0.37
CA ARG A 271 -14.96 16.00 -1.43
C ARG A 271 -15.22 15.25 -2.75
N ARG A 272 -14.40 14.24 -3.06
CA ARG A 272 -14.34 13.60 -4.39
C ARG A 272 -14.70 12.12 -4.40
N ALA A 273 -15.32 11.61 -3.34
CA ALA A 273 -15.67 10.19 -3.20
C ALA A 273 -16.38 9.60 -4.43
N GLU A 274 -17.21 10.39 -5.11
CA GLU A 274 -17.96 10.00 -6.31
C GLU A 274 -17.08 9.68 -7.54
N GLU A 275 -15.79 10.00 -7.49
CA GLU A 275 -14.82 9.63 -8.55
C GLU A 275 -14.28 8.20 -8.39
N ILE A 276 -14.45 7.57 -7.22
CA ILE A 276 -13.96 6.21 -6.94
C ILE A 276 -14.95 5.19 -7.50
N ASN A 277 -14.77 4.80 -8.77
CA ASN A 277 -15.68 3.92 -9.49
C ASN A 277 -15.05 2.55 -9.79
N VAL A 278 -14.87 1.72 -8.75
CA VAL A 278 -14.39 0.34 -8.86
C VAL A 278 -15.24 -0.59 -8.02
N PRO A 279 -15.28 -1.91 -8.34
CA PRO A 279 -15.75 -2.91 -7.40
C PRO A 279 -15.07 -2.75 -6.04
N ILE A 280 -15.84 -2.57 -4.97
CA ILE A 280 -15.26 -2.26 -3.67
C ILE A 280 -16.09 -2.81 -2.52
N ARG A 281 -15.40 -3.39 -1.54
CA ARG A 281 -16.01 -3.77 -0.26
C ARG A 281 -15.36 -3.00 0.87
N LEU A 282 -16.18 -2.26 1.61
CA LEU A 282 -15.77 -1.58 2.83
C LEU A 282 -16.19 -2.43 4.03
N VAL A 283 -15.27 -2.67 4.96
CA VAL A 283 -15.60 -3.36 6.22
C VAL A 283 -15.13 -2.54 7.40
N HIS A 284 -15.90 -2.54 8.49
CA HIS A 284 -15.57 -1.76 9.69
C HIS A 284 -16.14 -2.43 10.93
N GLY A 285 -15.45 -2.34 12.07
CA GLY A 285 -16.01 -2.71 13.38
C GLY A 285 -16.81 -1.56 14.03
N ASN A 286 -17.99 -1.82 14.58
CA ASN A 286 -18.76 -0.76 15.25
C ASN A 286 -18.19 -0.33 16.61
N ALA A 287 -17.30 -1.12 17.20
CA ALA A 287 -16.56 -0.80 18.43
C ALA A 287 -15.20 -0.15 18.14
N ASP A 288 -14.92 0.23 16.89
CA ASP A 288 -13.70 0.96 16.54
C ASP A 288 -13.63 2.33 17.24
N ARG A 289 -12.53 2.56 17.95
CA ARG A 289 -12.25 3.79 18.70
C ARG A 289 -11.21 4.69 18.03
N ALA A 290 -10.56 4.22 16.97
CA ALA A 290 -9.55 4.96 16.23
C ALA A 290 -10.16 5.66 15.02
N THR A 291 -11.01 4.97 14.27
CA THR A 291 -11.73 5.51 13.10
C THR A 291 -13.23 5.28 13.22
N SER A 292 -14.01 6.14 12.58
CA SER A 292 -15.47 6.13 12.69
C SER A 292 -16.10 5.26 11.61
N HIS A 293 -16.80 4.20 12.02
CA HIS A 293 -17.61 3.39 11.10
C HIS A 293 -18.72 4.22 10.44
N LEU A 294 -19.23 5.26 11.10
CA LEU A 294 -20.20 6.20 10.52
C LEU A 294 -19.59 6.99 9.36
N GLY A 295 -18.31 7.36 9.44
CA GLY A 295 -17.58 7.95 8.32
C GLY A 295 -17.45 7.00 7.13
N THR A 296 -17.28 5.71 7.39
CA THR A 296 -17.25 4.68 6.34
C THR A 296 -18.61 4.50 5.66
N LEU A 297 -19.71 4.55 6.43
CA LEU A 297 -21.08 4.52 5.88
C LEU A 297 -21.35 5.75 4.99
N ARG A 298 -21.00 6.95 5.45
CA ARG A 298 -21.14 8.18 4.64
C ARG A 298 -20.32 8.14 3.36
N LEU A 299 -19.11 7.58 3.41
CA LEU A 299 -18.30 7.36 2.21
C LEU A 299 -19.02 6.39 1.26
N PHE A 300 -19.48 5.25 1.77
CA PHE A 300 -20.13 4.20 0.99
C PHE A 300 -21.31 4.72 0.18
N ASP A 301 -22.17 5.53 0.79
CA ASP A 301 -23.36 6.08 0.14
C ASP A 301 -23.03 6.85 -1.15
N ARG A 302 -21.84 7.45 -1.21
CA ARG A 302 -21.39 8.31 -2.31
C ARG A 302 -20.59 7.59 -3.38
N LEU A 303 -20.14 6.36 -3.14
CA LEU A 303 -19.42 5.60 -4.16
C LEU A 303 -20.38 5.22 -5.31
N PRO A 304 -20.06 5.50 -6.58
CA PRO A 304 -20.99 5.31 -7.70
C PRO A 304 -21.04 3.87 -8.23
N ASN A 305 -20.06 3.03 -7.89
CA ASN A 305 -19.96 1.69 -8.49
C ASN A 305 -21.13 0.81 -8.02
N PRO A 306 -21.85 0.12 -8.94
CA PRO A 306 -22.95 -0.76 -8.56
C PRO A 306 -22.49 -2.01 -7.81
N ASP A 307 -21.24 -2.44 -8.03
CA ASP A 307 -20.60 -3.54 -7.31
C ASP A 307 -19.87 -3.03 -6.05
N LYS A 308 -20.61 -2.31 -5.20
CA LYS A 308 -20.15 -1.86 -3.88
C LYS A 308 -20.84 -2.63 -2.76
N GLU A 309 -20.05 -3.11 -1.81
CA GLU A 309 -20.53 -3.81 -0.62
C GLU A 309 -20.04 -3.12 0.66
N ILE A 310 -20.83 -3.17 1.74
CA ILE A 310 -20.42 -2.72 3.06
C ILE A 310 -20.84 -3.71 4.13
N GLU A 311 -19.97 -3.97 5.10
CA GLU A 311 -20.27 -4.78 6.28
C GLU A 311 -19.76 -4.09 7.55
N ILE A 312 -20.66 -3.90 8.52
CA ILE A 312 -20.32 -3.40 9.85
C ILE A 312 -20.34 -4.57 10.84
N TYR A 313 -19.17 -4.95 11.33
CA TYR A 313 -19.02 -6.09 12.23
C TYR A 313 -19.30 -5.66 13.68
N ASP A 314 -20.32 -6.28 14.28
CA ASP A 314 -20.72 -5.99 15.66
C ASP A 314 -19.69 -6.48 16.69
N GLY A 315 -19.29 -5.59 17.61
CA GLY A 315 -18.30 -5.88 18.65
C GLY A 315 -16.86 -6.04 18.14
N TYR A 316 -16.57 -5.59 16.92
CA TYR A 316 -15.21 -5.58 16.37
C TYR A 316 -14.55 -4.21 16.61
N GLU A 317 -13.30 -4.25 17.04
CA GLU A 317 -12.43 -3.09 17.27
C GLU A 317 -11.62 -2.75 15.99
N HIS A 318 -10.76 -1.73 16.06
CA HIS A 318 -9.97 -1.23 14.92
C HIS A 318 -9.10 -2.29 14.22
N ILE A 319 -8.43 -3.14 15.01
CA ILE A 319 -7.51 -4.16 14.47
C ILE A 319 -8.29 -5.45 14.24
N MET A 320 -9.07 -5.48 13.16
CA MET A 320 -9.92 -6.63 12.80
C MET A 320 -9.14 -7.91 12.44
N LEU A 321 -7.84 -7.79 12.15
CA LEU A 321 -6.95 -8.88 11.74
C LEU A 321 -5.97 -9.32 12.84
N LYS A 322 -6.22 -8.94 14.10
CA LYS A 322 -5.41 -9.39 15.23
C LYS A 322 -5.41 -10.92 15.30
N VAL A 323 -4.22 -11.53 15.27
CA VAL A 323 -4.07 -12.97 15.51
C VAL A 323 -4.47 -13.27 16.95
N GLY A 324 -5.43 -14.18 17.13
CA GLY A 324 -5.94 -14.54 18.44
C GLY A 324 -4.92 -15.30 19.28
N SER A 325 -5.00 -15.17 20.60
CA SER A 325 -4.15 -15.95 21.53
C SER A 325 -4.52 -17.43 21.59
N ASP A 326 -5.77 -17.74 21.27
CA ASP A 326 -6.33 -19.08 21.17
C ASP A 326 -7.37 -19.14 20.04
N GLN A 327 -7.95 -20.31 19.82
CA GLN A 327 -8.92 -20.51 18.74
C GLN A 327 -10.15 -19.60 18.87
N ALA A 328 -10.67 -19.39 20.08
CA ALA A 328 -11.88 -18.60 20.30
C ALA A 328 -11.60 -17.10 20.06
N ASP A 329 -10.44 -16.58 20.51
CA ASP A 329 -10.01 -15.21 20.21
C ASP A 329 -9.77 -15.01 18.69
N ASP A 330 -9.33 -16.06 18.00
CA ASP A 330 -9.01 -16.00 16.56
C ASP A 330 -10.24 -16.11 15.64
N GLU A 331 -11.39 -16.60 16.12
CA GLU A 331 -12.63 -16.74 15.34
C GLU A 331 -13.03 -15.44 14.65
N LYS A 332 -12.88 -14.30 15.35
CA LYS A 332 -13.21 -12.99 14.79
C LYS A 332 -12.39 -12.69 13.54
N ARG A 333 -11.08 -12.95 13.58
CA ARG A 333 -10.16 -12.80 12.44
C ARG A 333 -10.49 -13.80 11.34
N GLN A 334 -10.77 -15.05 11.68
CA GLN A 334 -11.11 -16.09 10.70
C GLN A 334 -12.36 -15.73 9.89
N ARG A 335 -13.38 -15.17 10.53
CA ARG A 335 -14.58 -14.66 9.84
C ARG A 335 -14.21 -13.60 8.79
N VAL A 336 -13.44 -12.59 9.18
CA VAL A 336 -13.01 -11.50 8.28
C VAL A 336 -12.18 -12.04 7.12
N LEU A 337 -11.26 -12.97 7.37
CA LEU A 337 -10.45 -13.61 6.33
C LEU A 337 -11.30 -14.44 5.35
N ALA A 338 -12.31 -15.17 5.86
CA ALA A 338 -13.21 -15.95 5.02
C ALA A 338 -14.05 -15.05 4.12
N ASP A 339 -14.61 -13.96 4.66
CA ASP A 339 -15.40 -12.99 3.92
C ASP A 339 -14.55 -12.29 2.85
N TRP A 340 -13.33 -11.87 3.21
CA TRP A 340 -12.38 -11.25 2.29
C TRP A 340 -11.99 -12.20 1.15
N LYS A 341 -11.56 -13.42 1.49
CA LYS A 341 -11.25 -14.46 0.50
C LYS A 341 -12.44 -14.72 -0.43
N SER A 342 -13.64 -14.88 0.11
CA SER A 342 -14.85 -15.13 -0.67
C SER A 342 -15.12 -14.00 -1.66
N TRP A 343 -15.04 -12.75 -1.20
CA TRP A 343 -15.26 -11.56 -2.01
C TRP A 343 -14.28 -11.46 -3.19
N LEU A 344 -12.98 -11.72 -2.94
CA LEU A 344 -11.95 -11.73 -3.98
C LEU A 344 -12.24 -12.82 -5.02
N LEU A 345 -12.55 -14.03 -4.57
CA LEU A 345 -12.75 -15.19 -5.44
C LEU A 345 -13.99 -15.05 -6.34
N GLN A 346 -15.02 -14.33 -5.90
CA GLN A 346 -16.20 -14.02 -6.72
C GLN A 346 -15.87 -13.11 -7.92
N ARG A 347 -14.77 -12.34 -7.85
CA ARG A 347 -14.36 -11.34 -8.84
C ARG A 347 -13.11 -11.76 -9.62
N CYS A 348 -12.67 -13.00 -9.44
CA CYS A 348 -11.53 -13.54 -10.17
C CYS A 348 -11.88 -13.81 -11.62
#